data_AF-A0A6I3BBJ7-F1
#
_entry.id   AF-A0A6I3BBJ7-F1
#
_cell.length_a   1.000
_cell.length_b   1.000
_cell.length_c   1.000
_cell.angle_alpha   90.00
_cell.angle_beta   90.00
_cell.angle_gamma   90.00
#
_symmetry.space_group_name_H-M   'P 1'
#
loop_
_entity.id
_entity.type
_entity.pdbx_description
1 polymer ?
#
loop_
_entity_poly.entity_id
_entity_poly.type
_entity_poly.pdbx_seq_one_letter_code
_entity_poly.pdbx_strand_id
1 'polypeptide(L)'
;MGKRVFLGLALACLLAGSPSAVGAAGKQTARCSKAGKVINVSDVKMVCGRVNRKLTWILIPKVASTQVVAPVTTTSTVATATTVTTVAATTTTTTSTTTTTVSTAIPKILSVAIRSPGTDGIYHVGQFVRVAFVFSMPVTVSGSPYVMLDATNIGKTPFLDGNGTTNIMFSYTVATGDVENSGVGLIANSIVLNGGTIKSATGVNADLTHARISRSGSRLVGP
;
A
#
# COMPACT_ATOMS: atom_id res chain seq x y z
N MET A 1 -22.28 -31.18 -67.06
CA MET A 1 -21.39 -30.00 -66.96
C MET A 1 -20.63 -30.09 -65.64
N GLY A 2 -19.32 -29.97 -65.46
CA GLY A 2 -18.18 -29.75 -66.35
C GLY A 2 -16.89 -29.81 -65.50
N LYS A 3 -16.03 -30.79 -65.85
CA LYS A 3 -14.56 -30.76 -65.99
C LYS A 3 -13.61 -30.27 -64.85
N ARG A 4 -12.78 -31.26 -64.44
CA ARG A 4 -11.27 -31.30 -64.40
C ARG A 4 -10.57 -30.65 -63.19
N VAL A 5 -9.94 -31.40 -62.29
CA VAL A 5 -8.63 -32.13 -62.36
C VAL A 5 -7.45 -31.18 -62.59
N PHE A 6 -6.57 -31.03 -61.58
CA PHE A 6 -5.09 -30.92 -61.63
C PHE A 6 -4.58 -31.01 -60.16
N LEU A 7 -3.93 -32.09 -59.69
CA LEU A 7 -2.53 -32.53 -59.88
C LEU A 7 -1.51 -31.69 -59.06
N GLY A 8 -0.77 -32.32 -58.14
CA GLY A 8 0.35 -31.67 -57.45
C GLY A 8 0.88 -32.39 -56.21
N LEU A 9 1.49 -33.54 -56.42
CA LEU A 9 2.25 -34.36 -55.46
C LEU A 9 3.70 -33.81 -55.32
N ALA A 10 4.20 -33.59 -54.09
CA ALA A 10 5.64 -33.67 -53.70
C ALA A 10 5.73 -33.39 -52.19
N LEU A 11 5.98 -34.38 -51.32
CA LEU A 11 7.24 -35.05 -50.99
C LEU A 11 8.14 -34.22 -50.04
N ALA A 12 8.49 -34.88 -48.94
CA ALA A 12 9.13 -34.46 -47.70
C ALA A 12 10.41 -33.60 -47.80
N CYS A 13 10.67 -32.82 -46.74
CA CYS A 13 12.00 -32.82 -46.11
C CYS A 13 11.90 -32.42 -44.62
N LEU A 14 12.40 -33.31 -43.75
CA LEU A 14 12.68 -33.10 -42.33
C LEU A 14 13.67 -31.95 -42.13
N LEU A 15 13.57 -31.21 -41.01
CA LEU A 15 14.71 -31.00 -40.09
C LEU A 15 14.25 -30.26 -38.81
N ALA A 16 14.22 -31.04 -37.73
CA ALA A 16 14.57 -30.72 -36.35
C ALA A 16 14.07 -29.42 -35.69
N GLY A 17 13.33 -29.58 -34.58
CA GLY A 17 13.16 -28.51 -33.60
C GLY A 17 12.04 -28.70 -32.58
N SER A 18 11.84 -29.90 -32.04
CA SER A 18 11.12 -30.03 -30.76
C SER A 18 11.91 -29.26 -29.69
N PRO A 19 11.23 -28.49 -28.84
CA PRO A 19 11.15 -28.98 -27.48
C PRO A 19 9.70 -29.14 -27.07
N SER A 20 9.47 -30.34 -26.56
CA SER A 20 8.31 -30.83 -25.85
C SER A 20 7.58 -29.76 -25.05
N ALA A 21 6.27 -29.76 -25.24
CA ALA A 21 5.33 -29.19 -24.31
C ALA A 21 5.52 -29.81 -22.91
N VAL A 22 5.67 -28.95 -21.91
CA VAL A 22 5.14 -29.13 -20.56
C VAL A 22 4.23 -27.93 -20.37
N GLY A 23 2.95 -28.01 -20.11
CA GLY A 23 2.00 -29.08 -19.82
C GLY A 23 0.70 -28.33 -19.51
N ALA A 24 -0.40 -28.81 -20.08
CA ALA A 24 -1.68 -28.13 -20.09
C ALA A 24 -2.28 -27.90 -18.68
N ALA A 25 -2.86 -26.72 -18.47
CA ALA A 25 -3.99 -26.53 -17.56
C ALA A 25 -5.04 -25.68 -18.28
N GLY A 26 -6.05 -26.35 -18.83
CA GLY A 26 -7.14 -25.75 -19.56
C GLY A 26 -8.06 -24.94 -18.65
N LYS A 27 -8.29 -23.68 -19.03
CA LYS A 27 -9.59 -23.01 -19.05
C LYS A 27 -9.38 -21.67 -19.77
N GLN A 28 -9.85 -21.60 -21.02
CA GLN A 28 -9.98 -20.42 -21.89
C GLN A 28 -9.27 -19.14 -21.38
N THR A 29 -7.96 -19.04 -21.55
CA THR A 29 -7.27 -17.76 -21.32
C THR A 29 -7.71 -16.79 -22.42
N ALA A 30 -8.44 -15.74 -22.03
CA ALA A 30 -8.88 -14.70 -22.95
C ALA A 30 -7.71 -14.24 -23.84
N ARG A 31 -7.91 -14.21 -25.17
CA ARG A 31 -6.89 -13.70 -26.10
C ARG A 31 -6.52 -12.26 -25.71
N CYS A 32 -5.23 -11.94 -25.72
CA CYS A 32 -4.70 -10.60 -25.51
C CYS A 32 -5.08 -9.73 -26.73
N SER A 33 -6.25 -9.11 -26.66
CA SER A 33 -6.86 -8.35 -27.76
C SER A 33 -6.69 -6.84 -27.63
N LYS A 34 -6.35 -6.33 -26.43
CA LYS A 34 -6.19 -4.89 -26.16
C LYS A 34 -5.07 -4.64 -25.15
N ALA A 35 -4.12 -3.79 -25.52
CA ALA A 35 -3.02 -3.39 -24.65
C ALA A 35 -3.56 -2.75 -23.35
N GLY A 36 -2.91 -3.06 -22.22
CA GLY A 36 -3.30 -2.58 -20.89
C GLY A 36 -4.34 -3.43 -20.16
N LYS A 37 -4.92 -4.46 -20.80
CA LYS A 37 -5.78 -5.42 -20.12
C LYS A 37 -4.95 -6.26 -19.14
N VAL A 38 -5.40 -6.38 -17.90
CA VAL A 38 -4.77 -7.20 -16.86
C VAL A 38 -5.67 -8.38 -16.53
N ILE A 39 -5.10 -9.58 -16.41
CA ILE A 39 -5.80 -10.77 -15.93
C ILE A 39 -5.01 -11.43 -14.81
N ASN A 40 -5.72 -12.12 -13.92
CA ASN A 40 -5.10 -13.04 -12.97
C ASN A 40 -5.35 -14.46 -13.49
N VAL A 41 -4.28 -15.24 -13.57
CA VAL A 41 -4.33 -16.68 -13.87
C VAL A 41 -3.68 -17.39 -12.69
N SER A 42 -4.50 -18.07 -11.89
CA SER A 42 -4.09 -18.62 -10.59
C SER A 42 -3.48 -17.51 -9.71
N ASP A 43 -2.22 -17.63 -9.30
CA ASP A 43 -1.49 -16.67 -8.44
C ASP A 43 -0.65 -15.65 -9.21
N VAL A 44 -0.77 -15.64 -10.55
CA VAL A 44 0.07 -14.85 -11.43
C VAL A 44 -0.73 -13.76 -12.12
N LYS A 45 -0.28 -12.51 -11.93
CA LYS A 45 -0.83 -11.35 -12.63
C LYS A 45 -0.17 -11.21 -13.99
N MET A 46 -0.95 -11.12 -15.05
CA MET A 46 -0.48 -10.91 -16.42
C MET A 46 -1.05 -9.62 -16.99
N VAL A 47 -0.26 -8.89 -17.77
CA VAL A 47 -0.69 -7.69 -18.51
C VAL A 47 -0.51 -7.90 -20.01
N CYS A 48 -1.51 -7.51 -20.79
CA CYS A 48 -1.48 -7.57 -22.25
C CYS A 48 -0.64 -6.39 -22.75
N GLY A 49 0.54 -6.68 -23.32
CA GLY A 49 1.50 -5.71 -23.82
C GLY A 49 1.94 -6.02 -25.25
N ARG A 50 2.67 -5.09 -25.87
CA ARG A 50 3.16 -5.26 -27.25
C ARG A 50 4.61 -5.72 -27.23
N VAL A 51 4.88 -6.88 -27.84
CA VAL A 51 6.23 -7.44 -28.03
C VAL A 51 6.38 -7.78 -29.50
N ASN A 52 7.43 -7.28 -30.16
CA ASN A 52 7.67 -7.46 -31.60
C ASN A 52 6.43 -7.24 -32.49
N ARG A 53 5.75 -6.10 -32.28
CA ARG A 53 4.51 -5.66 -32.95
C ARG A 53 3.27 -6.53 -32.72
N LYS A 54 3.38 -7.68 -32.05
CA LYS A 54 2.25 -8.55 -31.66
C LYS A 54 1.81 -8.28 -30.22
N LEU A 55 0.52 -8.42 -29.95
CA LEU A 55 -0.03 -8.35 -28.60
C LEU A 55 0.19 -9.69 -27.89
N THR A 56 0.85 -9.67 -26.74
CA THR A 56 1.23 -10.85 -25.96
C THR A 56 1.06 -10.59 -24.47
N TRP A 57 0.82 -11.66 -23.71
CA TRP A 57 0.74 -11.59 -22.25
C TRP A 57 2.15 -11.48 -21.66
N ILE A 58 2.37 -10.47 -20.83
CA ILE A 58 3.60 -10.25 -20.08
C ILE A 58 3.31 -10.58 -18.61
N LEU A 59 4.13 -11.44 -18.02
CA LEU A 59 4.04 -11.83 -16.61
C LEU A 59 4.48 -10.67 -15.72
N ILE A 60 3.67 -10.33 -14.72
CA ILE A 60 4.08 -9.45 -13.63
C ILE A 60 4.43 -10.37 -12.46
N PRO A 61 5.73 -10.60 -12.18
CA PRO A 61 6.11 -11.42 -11.04
C PRO A 61 5.55 -10.80 -9.75
N LYS A 62 4.86 -11.64 -8.96
CA LYS A 62 4.54 -11.32 -7.57
C LYS A 62 5.86 -11.22 -6.83
N VAL A 63 6.19 -10.04 -6.29
CA VAL A 63 7.31 -9.92 -5.35
C VAL A 63 6.97 -10.72 -4.10
N ALA A 64 7.36 -12.00 -4.09
CA ALA A 64 7.26 -12.86 -2.93
C ALA A 64 8.34 -12.42 -1.93
N SER A 65 8.00 -11.46 -1.06
CA SER A 65 8.85 -11.10 0.05
C SER A 65 8.60 -12.08 1.20
N THR A 66 9.36 -13.17 1.21
CA THR A 66 9.53 -14.01 2.38
C THR A 66 10.94 -14.58 2.35
N GLN A 67 11.86 -13.91 3.05
CA GLN A 67 13.14 -14.50 3.44
C GLN A 67 13.13 -14.54 4.97
N VAL A 68 12.86 -15.73 5.50
CA VAL A 68 13.09 -16.04 6.92
C VAL A 68 14.59 -16.24 7.07
N VAL A 69 15.29 -15.23 7.58
CA VAL A 69 16.69 -15.35 7.98
C VAL A 69 16.71 -15.63 9.48
N ALA A 70 17.20 -16.80 9.87
CA ALA A 70 17.38 -17.21 11.26
C ALA A 70 18.29 -16.23 12.03
N PRO A 71 18.12 -16.05 13.35
CA PRO A 71 18.97 -15.15 14.12
C PRO A 71 20.40 -15.71 14.21
N VAL A 72 21.35 -15.04 13.56
CA VAL A 72 22.78 -15.24 13.82
C VAL A 72 23.14 -14.41 15.05
N THR A 73 23.37 -15.10 16.17
CA THR A 73 23.92 -14.51 17.39
C THR A 73 25.40 -14.26 17.16
N THR A 74 25.84 -13.01 17.01
CA THR A 74 27.27 -12.67 17.00
C THR A 74 27.58 -11.73 18.16
N THR A 75 28.21 -12.31 19.17
CA THR A 75 28.97 -11.65 20.23
C THR A 75 30.14 -10.89 19.59
N SER A 76 30.21 -9.57 19.74
CA SER A 76 31.34 -8.78 19.26
C SER A 76 32.48 -8.80 20.29
N THR A 77 33.58 -9.49 19.99
CA THR A 77 34.88 -9.24 20.64
C THR A 77 35.75 -8.41 19.73
N VAL A 78 36.16 -7.24 20.22
CA VAL A 78 37.15 -6.35 19.60
C VAL A 78 38.52 -7.03 19.65
N ALA A 79 39.16 -7.23 18.50
CA ALA A 79 40.56 -7.66 18.45
C ALA A 79 41.34 -6.84 17.41
N THR A 80 42.34 -6.13 17.93
CA THR A 80 43.40 -5.38 17.26
C THR A 80 44.20 -6.29 16.33
N ALA A 81 44.47 -5.89 15.08
CA ALA A 81 45.24 -6.70 14.13
C ALA A 81 46.62 -6.08 13.81
N THR A 82 47.64 -6.79 14.29
CA THR A 82 49.07 -6.73 13.95
C THR A 82 49.32 -7.25 12.52
N THR A 83 50.35 -6.71 11.86
CA THR A 83 50.80 -7.06 10.50
C THR A 83 51.28 -8.51 10.34
N VAL A 84 50.76 -9.24 9.35
CA VAL A 84 51.41 -10.44 8.77
C VAL A 84 51.17 -10.47 7.25
N THR A 85 52.26 -10.59 6.49
CA THR A 85 52.30 -10.69 5.03
C THR A 85 52.37 -12.16 4.62
N THR A 86 51.37 -12.69 3.88
CA THR A 86 51.53 -13.90 3.04
C THR A 86 50.54 -13.93 1.87
N VAL A 87 51.12 -14.01 0.67
CA VAL A 87 50.73 -14.63 -0.63
C VAL A 87 49.24 -14.78 -1.00
N ALA A 88 48.95 -14.30 -2.22
CA ALA A 88 47.67 -14.21 -2.90
C ALA A 88 46.88 -15.53 -3.04
N ALA A 89 45.63 -15.49 -2.56
CA ALA A 89 44.49 -16.08 -3.22
C ALA A 89 43.44 -14.96 -3.37
N THR A 90 43.32 -14.39 -4.57
CA THR A 90 42.28 -13.39 -4.86
C THR A 90 40.94 -14.12 -4.99
N THR A 91 40.35 -14.50 -3.87
CA THR A 91 38.91 -14.71 -3.78
C THR A 91 38.33 -13.34 -3.48
N THR A 92 37.89 -12.62 -4.51
CA THR A 92 37.04 -11.44 -4.32
C THR A 92 35.69 -11.92 -3.79
N THR A 93 35.60 -12.20 -2.50
CA THR A 93 34.33 -12.12 -1.79
C THR A 93 33.98 -10.64 -1.78
N THR A 94 33.20 -10.22 -2.78
CA THR A 94 32.45 -8.98 -2.72
C THR A 94 31.45 -9.13 -1.58
N THR A 95 31.91 -8.84 -0.37
CA THR A 95 31.03 -8.54 0.76
C THR A 95 30.24 -7.31 0.33
N SER A 96 29.06 -7.54 -0.26
CA SER A 96 28.08 -6.49 -0.46
C SER A 96 27.60 -6.09 0.92
N THR A 97 28.32 -5.18 1.54
CA THR A 97 27.87 -4.44 2.72
C THR A 97 26.71 -3.58 2.23
N THR A 98 25.51 -4.15 2.18
CA THR A 98 24.28 -3.39 2.02
C THR A 98 24.09 -2.63 3.31
N THR A 99 24.66 -1.44 3.40
CA THR A 99 24.35 -0.48 4.46
C THR A 99 22.88 -0.12 4.33
N THR A 100 22.02 -0.88 5.00
CA THR A 100 20.60 -0.57 5.14
C THR A 100 20.53 0.59 6.14
N THR A 101 20.51 1.81 5.62
CA THR A 101 20.26 3.00 6.44
C THR A 101 18.81 2.94 6.91
N VAL A 102 18.59 2.39 8.11
CA VAL A 102 17.27 2.42 8.75
C VAL A 102 16.99 3.87 9.11
N SER A 103 16.06 4.49 8.38
CA SER A 103 15.59 5.84 8.70
C SER A 103 14.92 5.84 10.07
N THR A 104 15.44 6.69 10.96
CA THR A 104 14.94 6.93 12.33
C THR A 104 14.02 8.15 12.40
N ALA A 105 13.60 8.69 11.26
CA ALA A 105 12.73 9.86 11.23
C ALA A 105 11.39 9.56 11.94
N ILE A 106 11.03 10.41 12.89
CA ILE A 106 9.77 10.34 13.63
C ILE A 106 8.68 11.04 12.80
N PRO A 107 7.61 10.35 12.38
CA PRO A 107 6.48 11.00 11.74
C PRO A 107 5.82 11.97 12.72
N LYS A 108 5.51 13.19 12.26
CA LYS A 108 4.86 14.23 13.08
C LYS A 108 3.61 14.74 12.37
N ILE A 109 2.59 15.13 13.12
CA ILE A 109 1.42 15.81 12.56
C ILE A 109 1.80 17.25 12.18
N LEU A 110 1.64 17.58 10.90
CA LEU A 110 1.88 18.91 10.34
C LEU A 110 0.61 19.77 10.36
N SER A 111 -0.54 19.16 10.09
CA SER A 111 -1.82 19.86 10.10
C SER A 111 -2.98 18.93 10.41
N VAL A 112 -4.04 19.52 10.96
CA VAL A 112 -5.30 18.86 11.25
C VAL A 112 -6.43 19.75 10.74
N ALA A 113 -7.43 19.14 10.10
CA ALA A 113 -8.58 19.86 9.58
C ALA A 113 -9.87 19.06 9.77
N ILE A 114 -10.95 19.76 10.12
CA ILE A 114 -12.32 19.22 10.04
C ILE A 114 -12.91 19.72 8.74
N ARG A 115 -13.33 18.81 7.86
CA ARG A 115 -13.97 19.20 6.60
C ARG A 115 -15.31 19.83 6.89
N SER A 116 -15.51 21.08 6.49
CA SER A 116 -16.76 21.82 6.67
C SER A 116 -17.99 21.05 6.15
N PRO A 117 -19.16 21.27 6.75
CA PRO A 117 -20.43 20.77 6.24
C PRO A 117 -20.81 21.48 4.91
N GLY A 118 -22.05 21.29 4.46
CA GLY A 118 -22.61 22.01 3.33
C GLY A 118 -22.67 23.53 3.56
N THR A 119 -23.30 24.23 2.61
CA THR A 119 -23.41 25.69 2.61
C THR A 119 -24.20 26.27 3.79
N ASP A 120 -25.05 25.46 4.41
CA ASP A 120 -25.85 25.79 5.59
C ASP A 120 -25.06 25.75 6.90
N GLY A 121 -23.85 25.20 6.91
CA GLY A 121 -23.07 25.07 8.14
C GLY A 121 -23.50 23.91 9.03
N ILE A 122 -24.33 22.97 8.54
CA ILE A 122 -24.93 21.88 9.35
C ILE A 122 -24.58 20.52 8.75
N TYR A 123 -24.10 19.58 9.59
CA TYR A 123 -24.07 18.17 9.23
C TYR A 123 -25.42 17.53 9.56
N HIS A 124 -26.11 17.08 8.52
CA HIS A 124 -27.39 16.38 8.65
C HIS A 124 -27.21 14.88 8.93
N VAL A 125 -28.28 14.22 9.38
CA VAL A 125 -28.31 12.77 9.61
C VAL A 125 -27.81 12.01 8.37
N GLY A 126 -26.91 11.07 8.58
CA GLY A 126 -26.25 10.28 7.52
C GLY A 126 -25.05 10.98 6.86
N GLN A 127 -24.80 12.27 7.13
CA GLN A 127 -23.60 12.96 6.68
C GLN A 127 -22.38 12.65 7.56
N PHE A 128 -21.20 13.04 7.08
CA PHE A 128 -19.92 12.68 7.69
C PHE A 128 -19.17 13.90 8.21
N VAL A 129 -18.89 13.92 9.50
CA VAL A 129 -17.85 14.79 10.09
C VAL A 129 -16.51 14.11 9.87
N ARG A 130 -15.69 14.66 8.97
CA ARG A 130 -14.38 14.09 8.62
C ARG A 130 -13.25 14.93 9.18
N VAL A 131 -12.32 14.26 9.87
CA VAL A 131 -11.11 14.86 10.43
C VAL A 131 -9.90 14.29 9.69
N ALA A 132 -9.17 15.16 9.00
CA ALA A 132 -7.96 14.82 8.27
C ALA A 132 -6.72 15.20 9.11
N PHE A 133 -5.76 14.28 9.18
CA PHE A 133 -4.44 14.51 9.78
C PHE A 133 -3.38 14.33 8.71
N VAL A 134 -2.54 15.35 8.52
CA VAL A 134 -1.41 15.30 7.60
C VAL A 134 -0.13 15.09 8.41
N PHE A 135 0.56 14.00 8.14
CA PHE A 135 1.86 13.64 8.71
C PHE A 135 3.01 14.08 7.81
N SER A 136 4.18 14.29 8.41
CA SER A 136 5.44 14.60 7.70
C SER A 136 5.92 13.48 6.79
N MET A 137 5.50 12.24 7.06
CA MET A 137 5.86 11.03 6.30
C MET A 137 4.71 10.01 6.34
N PRO A 138 4.70 9.03 5.42
CA PRO A 138 3.67 7.99 5.44
C PRO A 138 3.64 7.20 6.74
N VAL A 139 2.43 6.94 7.25
CA VAL A 139 2.21 6.19 8.48
C VAL A 139 1.35 4.95 8.26
N THR A 140 1.70 3.86 8.93
CA THR A 140 0.93 2.64 9.04
C THR A 140 0.10 2.67 10.31
N VAL A 141 -1.20 2.49 10.15
CA VAL A 141 -2.19 2.43 11.24
C VAL A 141 -2.58 0.98 11.47
N SER A 142 -2.57 0.54 12.73
CA SER A 142 -3.07 -0.76 13.17
C SER A 142 -4.09 -0.62 14.30
N GLY A 143 -4.85 -1.69 14.58
CA GLY A 143 -5.88 -1.68 15.62
C GLY A 143 -7.11 -0.83 15.25
N SER A 144 -7.77 -0.26 16.25
CA SER A 144 -8.99 0.55 16.06
C SER A 144 -8.87 1.93 16.69
N PRO A 145 -7.95 2.77 16.21
CA PRO A 145 -7.78 4.11 16.73
C PRO A 145 -9.00 4.98 16.44
N TYR A 146 -9.21 5.97 17.30
CA TYR A 146 -10.27 6.96 17.15
C TYR A 146 -9.79 8.31 17.67
N VAL A 147 -10.46 9.38 17.26
CA VAL A 147 -10.31 10.72 17.83
C VAL A 147 -11.55 11.13 18.62
N MET A 148 -11.38 12.04 19.57
CA MET A 148 -12.48 12.64 20.31
C MET A 148 -12.76 14.05 19.77
N LEU A 149 -13.94 14.24 19.17
CA LEU A 149 -14.44 15.55 18.80
C LEU A 149 -14.66 16.38 20.07
N ASP A 150 -14.45 17.69 19.95
CA ASP A 150 -14.92 18.66 20.93
C ASP A 150 -16.37 18.99 20.57
N ALA A 151 -17.28 18.18 21.14
CA ALA A 151 -18.72 18.23 20.96
C ALA A 151 -19.40 17.84 22.30
N THR A 152 -20.69 18.11 22.47
CA THR A 152 -21.42 17.86 23.73
C THR A 152 -22.03 16.46 23.77
N ASN A 153 -22.63 16.05 22.66
CA ASN A 153 -23.42 14.85 22.46
C ASN A 153 -22.74 13.86 21.48
N ILE A 154 -21.79 14.33 20.68
CA ILE A 154 -20.97 13.49 19.80
C ILE A 154 -19.49 13.54 20.21
N GLY A 155 -18.69 12.53 19.84
CA GLY A 155 -17.30 12.50 20.30
C GLY A 155 -16.42 11.45 19.62
N LYS A 156 -16.76 10.17 19.76
CA LYS A 156 -15.90 9.07 19.29
C LYS A 156 -15.95 8.94 17.77
N THR A 157 -14.86 9.30 17.11
CA THR A 157 -14.73 9.30 15.64
C THR A 157 -13.68 8.28 15.22
N PRO A 158 -14.05 7.11 14.69
CA PRO A 158 -13.11 6.05 14.33
C PRO A 158 -12.25 6.39 13.11
N PHE A 159 -11.08 5.75 13.01
CA PHE A 159 -10.25 5.79 11.81
C PHE A 159 -11.02 5.23 10.61
N LEU A 160 -10.94 5.94 9.49
CA LEU A 160 -11.63 5.60 8.24
C LEU A 160 -10.64 5.05 7.20
N ASP A 161 -9.62 5.83 6.84
CA ASP A 161 -8.74 5.52 5.71
C ASP A 161 -7.41 6.31 5.76
N GLY A 162 -6.50 6.03 4.82
CA GLY A 162 -5.22 6.71 4.63
C GLY A 162 -4.01 5.88 5.06
N ASN A 163 -4.20 4.58 5.31
CA ASN A 163 -3.14 3.71 5.79
C ASN A 163 -1.97 3.62 4.78
N GLY A 164 -0.74 3.77 5.26
CA GLY A 164 0.46 3.79 4.42
C GLY A 164 0.66 5.10 3.64
N THR A 165 -0.08 6.16 3.98
CA THR A 165 0.05 7.49 3.35
C THR A 165 0.36 8.56 4.39
N THR A 166 0.66 9.78 3.95
CA THR A 166 0.84 10.94 4.82
C THR A 166 -0.49 11.51 5.33
N ASN A 167 -1.62 11.18 4.72
CA ASN A 167 -2.92 11.75 5.08
C ASN A 167 -3.83 10.65 5.59
N ILE A 168 -4.15 10.69 6.88
CA ILE A 168 -5.13 9.77 7.48
C ILE A 168 -6.43 10.50 7.80
N MET A 169 -7.53 9.78 7.70
CA MET A 169 -8.87 10.30 7.86
C MET A 169 -9.59 9.56 8.98
N PHE A 170 -10.28 10.31 9.82
CA PHE A 170 -11.27 9.81 10.78
C PHE A 170 -12.65 10.29 10.33
N SER A 171 -13.70 9.50 10.57
CA SER A 171 -15.05 9.85 10.14
C SER A 171 -16.09 9.47 11.18
N TYR A 172 -16.93 10.43 11.53
CA TYR A 172 -18.12 10.23 12.34
C TYR A 172 -19.35 10.40 11.44
N THR A 173 -20.29 9.46 11.54
CA THR A 173 -21.58 9.54 10.83
C THR A 173 -22.60 10.12 11.79
N VAL A 174 -23.25 11.21 11.38
CA VAL A 174 -24.33 11.82 12.16
C VAL A 174 -25.50 10.84 12.26
N ALA A 175 -25.84 10.45 13.48
CA ALA A 175 -26.96 9.59 13.80
C ALA A 175 -28.25 10.41 14.02
N THR A 176 -29.39 9.72 13.96
CA THR A 176 -30.67 10.33 14.32
C THR A 176 -30.65 10.74 15.79
N GLY A 177 -30.96 12.00 16.07
CA GLY A 177 -30.98 12.56 17.42
C GLY A 177 -29.69 13.29 17.82
N ASP A 178 -28.64 13.25 17.00
CA ASP A 178 -27.44 14.05 17.24
C ASP A 178 -27.73 15.53 17.03
N VAL A 179 -27.36 16.36 18.00
CA VAL A 179 -27.51 17.82 17.95
C VAL A 179 -26.29 18.50 18.55
N GLU A 180 -25.67 19.42 17.81
CA GLU A 180 -24.53 20.24 18.24
C GLU A 180 -24.73 21.70 17.82
N ASN A 181 -25.39 22.48 18.67
CA ASN A 181 -25.67 23.90 18.41
C ASN A 181 -24.48 24.82 18.71
N SER A 182 -23.53 24.38 19.56
CA SER A 182 -22.27 25.10 19.82
C SER A 182 -21.19 24.80 18.77
N GLY A 183 -21.48 23.89 17.84
CA GLY A 183 -20.59 23.47 16.78
C GLY A 183 -19.58 22.42 17.19
N VAL A 184 -18.98 21.79 16.19
CA VAL A 184 -18.01 20.70 16.33
C VAL A 184 -16.60 21.26 16.28
N GLY A 185 -15.76 20.81 17.20
CA GLY A 185 -14.31 21.02 17.23
C GLY A 185 -13.55 19.70 17.37
N LEU A 186 -12.27 19.80 17.71
CA LEU A 186 -11.40 18.66 18.00
C LEU A 186 -10.57 18.95 19.26
N ILE A 187 -10.60 18.01 20.21
CA ILE A 187 -9.79 18.08 21.43
C ILE A 187 -8.32 17.92 21.06
N ALA A 188 -7.41 18.66 21.71
CA ALA A 188 -5.97 18.52 21.50
C ALA A 188 -5.50 17.10 21.91
N ASN A 189 -4.56 16.52 21.16
CA ASN A 189 -4.01 15.19 21.43
C ASN A 189 -5.09 14.10 21.61
N SER A 190 -6.17 14.18 20.85
CA SER A 190 -7.36 13.35 21.05
C SER A 190 -7.30 11.98 20.38
N ILE A 191 -6.21 11.67 19.67
CA ILE A 191 -5.99 10.35 19.08
C ILE A 191 -5.79 9.33 20.20
N VAL A 192 -6.71 8.37 20.28
CA VAL A 192 -6.62 7.19 21.15
C VAL A 192 -6.34 5.97 20.29
N LEU A 193 -5.26 5.24 20.59
CA LEU A 193 -4.81 4.11 19.77
C LEU A 193 -5.65 2.83 19.94
N ASN A 194 -6.28 2.64 21.11
CA ASN A 194 -7.17 1.51 21.41
C ASN A 194 -6.62 0.13 20.99
N GLY A 195 -5.45 -0.24 21.53
CA GLY A 195 -4.74 -1.48 21.18
C GLY A 195 -4.01 -1.45 19.83
N GLY A 196 -4.05 -0.32 19.12
CA GLY A 196 -3.40 -0.09 17.85
C GLY A 196 -2.06 0.66 17.93
N THR A 197 -1.52 0.99 16.77
CA THR A 197 -0.32 1.83 16.63
C THR A 197 -0.44 2.74 15.40
N ILE A 198 0.30 3.84 15.41
CA ILE A 198 0.55 4.69 14.23
C ILE A 198 2.07 4.83 14.12
N LYS A 199 2.66 4.21 13.09
CA LYS A 199 4.11 4.08 12.94
C LYS A 199 4.58 4.41 11.52
N SER A 200 5.85 4.75 11.35
CA SER A 200 6.48 4.75 10.03
C SER A 200 6.58 3.32 9.47
N ALA A 201 6.90 3.20 8.18
CA ALA A 201 7.20 1.91 7.55
C ALA A 201 8.41 1.19 8.19
N THR A 202 9.31 1.92 8.86
CA THR A 202 10.47 1.37 9.59
C THR A 202 10.13 1.00 11.04
N GLY A 203 8.89 1.18 11.48
CA GLY A 203 8.41 0.78 12.81
C GLY A 203 8.55 1.85 13.90
N VAL A 204 8.93 3.08 13.54
CA VAL A 204 9.06 4.21 14.48
C VAL A 204 7.68 4.78 14.83
N ASN A 205 7.35 4.93 16.11
CA ASN A 205 6.09 5.53 16.54
C ASN A 205 5.97 6.98 16.07
N ALA A 206 4.80 7.37 15.59
CA ALA A 206 4.51 8.75 15.26
C ALA A 206 4.34 9.60 16.52
N ASP A 207 4.78 10.85 16.44
CA ASP A 207 4.43 11.92 17.38
C ASP A 207 3.01 12.39 17.05
N LEU A 208 2.07 12.04 17.93
CA LEU A 208 0.64 12.32 17.77
C LEU A 208 0.23 13.67 18.37
N THR A 209 1.20 14.51 18.74
CA THR A 209 0.92 15.84 19.29
C THR A 209 0.25 16.69 18.23
N HIS A 210 -0.92 17.25 18.54
CA HIS A 210 -1.62 18.17 17.65
C HIS A 210 -2.43 19.21 18.41
N ALA A 211 -2.60 20.38 17.79
CA ALA A 211 -3.39 21.45 18.37
C ALA A 211 -4.89 21.09 18.43
N ARG A 212 -5.59 21.75 19.35
CA ARG A 212 -7.06 21.75 19.35
C ARG A 212 -7.58 22.47 18.11
N ILE A 213 -8.77 22.08 17.66
CA ILE A 213 -9.58 22.89 16.75
C ILE A 213 -10.77 23.36 17.56
N SER A 214 -10.84 24.67 17.84
CA SER A 214 -11.98 25.26 18.56
C SER A 214 -13.28 24.95 17.84
N ARG A 215 -14.37 24.78 18.59
CA ARG A 215 -15.74 24.66 18.04
C ARG A 215 -16.06 25.87 17.14
N SER A 216 -16.93 25.65 16.15
CA SER A 216 -17.30 26.69 15.17
C SER A 216 -18.80 26.66 14.89
N GLY A 217 -19.44 27.83 14.88
CA GLY A 217 -20.84 28.00 14.49
C GLY A 217 -21.12 27.69 13.01
N SER A 218 -20.08 27.48 12.19
CA SER A 218 -20.19 27.00 10.80
C SER A 218 -20.08 25.48 10.66
N ARG A 219 -20.03 24.75 11.77
CA ARG A 219 -19.89 23.28 11.82
C ARG A 219 -20.86 22.70 12.85
N LEU A 220 -22.14 22.95 12.67
CA LEU A 220 -23.21 22.48 13.55
C LEU A 220 -23.65 21.06 13.19
N VAL A 221 -24.37 20.38 14.08
CA VAL A 221 -25.00 19.09 13.80
C VAL A 221 -26.47 19.20 14.17
N GLY A 222 -27.35 18.73 13.30
CA GLY A 222 -28.79 18.78 13.53
C GLY A 222 -29.59 18.08 12.43
N PRO A 223 -30.92 17.95 12.63
CA PRO A 223 -31.82 17.44 11.61
C PRO A 223 -31.80 18.27 10.33
#